data_AF-A0AAU7JYU7-F1
#
_entry.id   AF-A0AAU7JYU7-F1
#
_cell.length_a   1.000
_cell.length_b   1.000
_cell.length_c   1.000
_cell.angle_alpha   90.00
_cell.angle_beta   90.00
_cell.angle_gamma   90.00
#
_symmetry.space_group_name_H-M   'P 1'
#
loop_
_entity.id
_entity.type
_entity.pdbx_description
1 polymer ?
#
loop_
_entity_poly.entity_id
_entity_poly.type
_entity_poly.pdbx_seq_one_letter_code
_entity_poly.pdbx_strand_id
1 'polypeptide(L)'
;MMRPVEAVQWADALDVDVQDVPAVLGLEVSRMDGLRNEMAKLHQELADAPQQDFRATLWRSMSAWSAAQGQLMAIAADARRTA
;
A
#
# COMPACT_ATOMS: atom_id res chain seq x y z
N MET A 1 -5.75 -8.20 16.33
CA MET A 1 -7.18 -8.25 15.97
C MET A 1 -7.63 -6.81 15.95
N MET A 2 -8.23 -6.38 14.84
CA MET A 2 -8.64 -4.99 14.63
C MET A 2 -9.71 -4.60 15.65
N ARG A 3 -9.55 -3.42 16.26
CA ARG A 3 -10.54 -2.91 17.22
C ARG A 3 -11.77 -2.41 16.46
N PRO A 4 -12.99 -2.50 17.03
CA PRO A 4 -14.20 -2.02 16.35
C PRO A 4 -14.12 -0.55 15.89
N VAL A 5 -13.47 0.32 16.68
CA VAL A 5 -13.24 1.72 16.32
C VAL A 5 -12.36 1.87 15.07
N GLU A 6 -11.37 0.99 14.89
CA GLU A 6 -10.48 1.01 13.72
C GLU A 6 -11.23 0.52 12.48
N ALA A 7 -12.09 -0.49 12.62
CA ALA A 7 -12.91 -0.98 11.52
C ALA A 7 -13.87 0.09 11.00
N VAL A 8 -14.48 0.88 11.90
CA VAL A 8 -15.33 2.03 11.53
C VAL A 8 -14.52 3.13 10.83
N GLN A 9 -13.31 3.44 11.32
CA GLN A 9 -12.45 4.44 10.68
C GLN A 9 -12.03 4.01 9.27
N TRP A 10 -11.75 2.72 9.06
CA TRP A 10 -11.44 2.20 7.73
C TRP A 10 -12.64 2.17 6.81
N ALA A 11 -13.82 1.80 7.34
CA ALA A 11 -15.07 1.85 6.59
C ALA A 11 -15.36 3.28 6.07
N ASP A 12 -15.21 4.29 6.94
CA ASP A 12 -15.36 5.71 6.59
C ASP A 12 -14.30 6.16 5.57
N ALA A 13 -13.03 5.83 5.80
CA ALA A 13 -11.94 6.22 4.91
C ALA A 13 -12.01 5.59 3.52
N LEU A 14 -12.59 4.39 3.41
CA LEU A 14 -12.74 3.64 2.16
C LEU A 14 -14.12 3.82 1.51
N ASP A 15 -15.05 4.51 2.19
CA ASP A 15 -16.46 4.68 1.78
C ASP A 15 -17.16 3.35 1.51
N VAL A 16 -17.07 2.41 2.48
CA VAL A 16 -17.65 1.06 2.40
C VAL A 16 -18.29 0.63 3.72
N ASP A 17 -19.12 -0.41 3.68
CA ASP A 17 -19.64 -1.00 4.92
C ASP A 17 -18.53 -1.69 5.72
N VAL A 18 -18.66 -1.67 7.06
CA VAL A 18 -17.69 -2.29 7.99
C VAL A 18 -17.43 -3.77 7.68
N GLN A 19 -18.45 -4.49 7.21
CA GLN A 19 -18.35 -5.90 6.83
C GLN A 19 -17.48 -6.14 5.58
N ASP A 20 -17.36 -5.13 4.71
CA ASP A 20 -16.62 -5.23 3.45
C ASP A 20 -15.15 -4.78 3.59
N VAL A 21 -14.80 -4.10 4.69
CA VAL A 21 -13.44 -3.62 4.99
C VAL A 21 -12.36 -4.69 4.78
N PRO A 22 -12.50 -5.95 5.25
CA PRO A 22 -11.49 -6.97 5.03
C PRO A 22 -11.25 -7.29 3.55
N ALA A 23 -12.32 -7.33 2.75
CA ALA A 23 -12.24 -7.63 1.32
C ALA A 23 -11.59 -6.45 0.57
N VAL A 24 -12.02 -5.23 0.86
CA VAL A 24 -11.53 -4.00 0.20
C VAL A 24 -10.06 -3.75 0.54
N LEU A 25 -9.65 -3.91 1.80
CA LEU A 25 -8.24 -3.82 2.19
C LEU A 25 -7.38 -4.87 1.46
N GLY A 26 -7.90 -6.08 1.26
CA GLY A 26 -7.21 -7.11 0.47
C GLY A 26 -7.02 -6.73 -1.01
N LEU A 27 -8.03 -6.07 -1.60
CA LEU A 27 -7.94 -5.53 -2.96
C LEU A 27 -6.92 -4.40 -3.06
N GLU A 28 -6.90 -3.48 -2.10
CA GLU A 28 -5.94 -2.38 -2.08
C GLU A 28 -4.50 -2.87 -1.90
N VAL A 29 -4.26 -3.89 -1.07
CA VAL A 29 -2.95 -4.57 -0.99
C VAL A 29 -2.53 -5.11 -2.36
N SER A 30 -3.44 -5.82 -3.05
CA SER A 30 -3.18 -6.40 -4.38
C SER A 30 -2.91 -5.31 -5.43
N ARG A 31 -3.60 -4.18 -5.34
CA ARG A 31 -3.38 -3.01 -6.19
C ARG A 31 -2.00 -2.40 -5.96
N MET A 32 -1.59 -2.28 -4.69
CA MET A 32 -0.27 -1.76 -4.34
C MET A 32 0.87 -2.68 -4.80
N ASP A 33 0.67 -4.00 -4.77
CA ASP A 33 1.61 -4.98 -5.34
C ASP A 33 1.77 -4.80 -6.86
N GLY A 34 0.68 -4.60 -7.58
CA GLY A 34 0.72 -4.32 -9.03
C GLY A 34 1.54 -3.05 -9.34
N LEU A 35 1.28 -1.96 -8.63
CA LEU A 35 2.00 -0.70 -8.81
C LEU A 35 3.48 -0.81 -8.41
N ARG A 36 3.82 -1.60 -7.39
CA ARG A 36 5.22 -1.86 -7.01
C ARG A 36 6.02 -2.46 -8.16
N ASN A 37 5.44 -3.41 -8.89
CA ASN A 37 6.11 -4.03 -10.04
C ASN A 37 6.39 -3.02 -11.15
N GLU A 38 5.44 -2.14 -11.45
CA GLU A 38 5.64 -1.07 -12.43
C GLU A 38 6.69 -0.05 -11.96
N MET A 39 6.69 0.32 -10.68
CA MET A 39 7.71 1.20 -10.10
C MET A 39 9.12 0.59 -10.14
N ALA A 40 9.23 -0.73 -9.94
CA ALA A 40 10.51 -1.43 -10.05
C ALA A 40 11.04 -1.42 -11.50
N LYS A 41 10.17 -1.58 -12.50
CA LYS A 41 10.55 -1.44 -13.92
C LYS A 41 11.03 -0.03 -14.23
N LEU A 42 10.27 0.99 -13.81
CA LEU A 42 10.66 2.39 -13.97
C LEU A 42 12.02 2.67 -13.34
N HIS A 43 12.27 2.15 -12.14
CA HIS A 43 13.58 2.30 -11.49
C HIS A 43 14.71 1.66 -12.29
N GLN A 44 14.48 0.49 -12.87
CA GLN A 44 15.49 -0.19 -13.68
C GLN A 44 15.77 0.55 -15.00
N GLU A 45 14.73 1.04 -15.67
CA GLU A 45 14.87 1.84 -16.89
C GLU A 45 15.57 3.18 -16.63
N LEU A 46 15.39 3.74 -15.43
CA LEU A 46 15.93 5.04 -15.04
C LEU A 46 17.23 4.95 -14.22
N ALA A 47 17.77 3.74 -14.01
CA ALA A 47 18.98 3.51 -13.22
C ALA A 47 20.20 4.24 -13.82
N ASP A 48 20.24 4.30 -15.16
CA ASP A 48 21.30 4.95 -15.94
C ASP A 48 21.02 6.43 -16.24
N ALA A 49 19.94 6.99 -15.69
CA ALA A 49 19.64 8.41 -15.87
C ALA A 49 20.79 9.28 -15.32
N PRO A 50 21.32 10.24 -16.12
CA PRO A 50 22.49 11.03 -15.72
C PRO A 50 22.20 11.99 -14.55
N GLN A 51 20.93 12.26 -14.24
CA GLN A 51 20.52 13.17 -13.18
C GLN A 51 20.46 12.48 -11.82
N GLN A 52 21.47 12.76 -10.98
CA GLN A 52 21.60 12.20 -9.63
C GLN A 52 20.41 12.52 -8.71
N ASP A 53 19.90 13.76 -8.74
CA ASP A 53 18.78 14.19 -7.90
C ASP A 53 17.47 13.47 -8.24
N PHE A 54 17.29 13.17 -9.52
CA PHE A 54 16.14 12.41 -10.00
C PHE A 54 16.18 10.97 -9.48
N ARG A 55 17.33 10.30 -9.58
CA ARG A 55 17.52 8.94 -9.03
C ARG A 55 17.30 8.90 -7.51
N ALA A 56 17.82 9.90 -6.78
CA ALA A 56 17.61 10.00 -5.34
C ALA A 56 16.14 10.20 -4.96
N THR A 57 15.41 11.01 -5.73
CA THR A 57 13.97 11.24 -5.51
C THR A 57 13.18 9.97 -5.80
N LEU A 58 13.45 9.29 -6.91
CA LEU A 58 12.80 8.03 -7.26
C LEU A 58 13.02 6.96 -6.17
N TRP A 59 14.24 6.83 -5.65
CA TRP A 59 14.54 5.92 -4.56
C TRP A 59 13.76 6.22 -3.28
N ARG A 60 13.68 7.51 -2.88
CA ARG A 60 12.89 7.93 -1.72
C ARG A 60 11.41 7.62 -1.90
N SER A 61 10.85 7.91 -3.07
CA SER A 61 9.45 7.60 -3.39
C SER A 61 9.16 6.11 -3.31
N MET A 62 10.03 5.26 -3.87
CA MET A 62 9.88 3.80 -3.76
C MET A 62 9.98 3.30 -2.31
N SER A 63 10.90 3.87 -1.53
CA SER A 63 11.06 3.50 -0.13
C SER A 63 9.82 3.86 0.69
N ALA A 64 9.28 5.06 0.49
CA ALA A 64 8.03 5.49 1.13
C ALA A 64 6.84 4.61 0.71
N TRP A 65 6.74 4.26 -0.58
CA TRP A 65 5.71 3.36 -1.09
C TRP A 65 5.78 1.98 -0.45
N SER A 66 6.97 1.37 -0.39
CA SER A 66 7.21 0.07 0.22
C SER A 66 6.82 0.05 1.71
N ALA A 67 7.16 1.12 2.43
CA ALA A 67 6.76 1.27 3.84
C ALA A 67 5.23 1.35 4.00
N ALA A 68 4.56 2.16 3.18
CA ALA A 68 3.10 2.27 3.19
C ALA A 68 2.43 0.93 2.85
N GLN A 69 2.98 0.20 1.88
CA GLN A 69 2.49 -1.14 1.52
C GLN A 69 2.60 -2.12 2.69
N GLY A 70 3.75 -2.16 3.37
CA GLY A 70 3.95 -3.03 4.54
C GLY A 70 2.96 -2.72 5.67
N GLN A 71 2.65 -1.45 5.90
CA GLN A 71 1.63 -1.04 6.87
C GLN A 71 0.24 -1.49 6.44
N LEU A 72 -0.14 -1.28 5.17
CA LEU A 72 -1.44 -1.73 4.67
C LEU A 72 -1.61 -3.25 4.74
N MET A 73 -0.57 -4.02 4.41
CA MET A 73 -0.57 -5.47 4.54
C MET A 73 -0.80 -5.92 5.99
N ALA A 74 -0.17 -5.25 6.96
CA ALA A 74 -0.36 -5.56 8.37
C ALA A 74 -1.81 -5.30 8.82
N ILE A 75 -2.40 -4.20 8.36
CA ILE A 75 -3.78 -3.80 8.66
C ILE A 75 -4.78 -4.76 8.00
N ALA A 76 -4.60 -5.09 6.73
CA ALA A 76 -5.43 -6.05 6.01
C ALA A 76 -5.38 -7.45 6.65
N ALA A 77 -4.18 -7.89 7.04
CA ALA A 77 -4.01 -9.15 7.77
C ALA A 77 -4.72 -9.13 9.12
N ASP A 78 -4.77 -7.98 9.79
CA ASP A 78 -5.47 -7.86 11.07
C ASP A 78 -6.99 -7.83 10.92
N ALA A 79 -7.50 -7.12 9.90
CA ALA A 79 -8.92 -7.09 9.54
C ALA A 79 -9.45 -8.48 9.18
N ARG A 80 -8.66 -9.26 8.43
CA ARG A 80 -9.03 -10.64 8.05
C ARG A 80 -9.15 -11.59 9.25
N ARG A 81 -8.38 -11.37 10.33
CA ARG A 81 -8.45 -12.21 11.54
C ARG A 81 -9.67 -11.90 12.40
N THR A 82 -10.34 -10.77 12.15
CA THR A 82 -11.51 -10.31 12.90
C THR A 82 -12.84 -10.46 12.17
N ALA A 83 -12.79 -10.83 10.89
CA ALA A 83 -13.95 -11.17 10.06
C ALA A 83 -14.35 -12.63 10.28
#